data_AF-A0A6I8N109-F1
#
_entry.id   AF-A0A6I8N109-F1
#
_cell.length_a   1.000
_cell.length_b   1.000
_cell.length_c   1.000
_cell.angle_alpha   90.00
_cell.angle_beta   90.00
_cell.angle_gamma   90.00
#
_symmetry.space_group_name_H-M   'P 1'
#
loop_
_entity.id
_entity.type
_entity.pdbx_description
1 polymer ?
#
loop_
_entity_poly.entity_id
_entity_poly.type
_entity_poly.pdbx_seq_one_letter_code
_entity_poly.pdbx_strand_id
1 'polypeptide(L)'
;MAKVSVLNVSVLQNPCSFHSPFQFEISFECCEALTDDLEWKIIYVGSAESEEFDQVLDSVLVGPVPAGRHMFVFQLQRNILASNPRVTRFHINWDSTDKVENIENQDPALSSGLSLSSTQTKGLGLAGSALSLLPENSMDCI
;
A
#
# COMPACT_ATOMS: atom_id res chain seq x y z
N MET A 1 -16.98 2.23 18.78
CA MET A 1 -17.56 2.96 17.62
C MET A 1 -16.40 3.44 16.75
N ALA A 2 -16.57 3.62 15.44
CA ALA A 2 -15.49 4.19 14.62
C ALA A 2 -15.22 5.64 15.04
N LYS A 3 -13.97 5.99 15.36
CA LYS A 3 -13.59 7.36 15.74
C LYS A 3 -13.44 8.28 14.53
N VAL A 4 -13.22 7.73 13.34
CA VAL A 4 -13.06 8.47 12.09
C VAL A 4 -14.05 7.98 11.05
N SER A 5 -14.65 8.91 10.32
CA SER A 5 -15.59 8.65 9.23
C SER A 5 -15.26 9.50 8.02
N VAL A 6 -15.08 8.88 6.86
CA VAL A 6 -14.90 9.59 5.59
C VAL A 6 -16.24 10.18 5.17
N LEU A 7 -16.27 11.51 4.97
CA LEU A 7 -17.45 12.26 4.56
C LEU A 7 -17.57 12.33 3.03
N ASN A 8 -16.47 12.66 2.35
CA ASN A 8 -16.45 12.82 0.90
C ASN A 8 -15.06 12.53 0.33
N VAL A 9 -15.03 12.05 -0.91
CA VAL A 9 -13.84 11.94 -1.74
C VAL A 9 -14.18 12.49 -3.12
N SER A 10 -13.61 13.64 -3.46
CA SER A 10 -13.83 14.27 -4.77
C SER A 10 -12.57 14.15 -5.63
N VAL A 11 -12.76 13.75 -6.89
CA VAL A 11 -11.69 13.69 -7.88
C VAL A 11 -11.68 15.03 -8.60
N LEU A 12 -10.67 15.86 -8.31
CA LEU A 12 -10.52 17.17 -8.92
C LEU A 12 -9.92 17.01 -10.33
N GLN A 13 -10.21 18.00 -11.20
CA GLN A 13 -9.64 18.10 -12.55
C GLN A 13 -9.97 16.94 -13.50
N ASN A 14 -11.01 16.14 -13.25
CA ASN A 14 -11.42 15.06 -14.15
C ASN A 14 -12.45 15.55 -15.20
N PRO A 15 -12.24 15.36 -16.53
CA PRO A 15 -11.12 14.67 -17.19
C PRO A 15 -9.84 15.50 -17.27
N CYS A 16 -8.69 14.87 -17.01
CA CYS A 16 -7.38 15.51 -17.02
C CYS A 16 -6.48 14.96 -18.14
N SER A 17 -5.36 15.64 -18.42
CA SER A 17 -4.31 15.09 -19.27
C SER A 17 -3.64 13.89 -18.58
N PHE A 18 -3.11 12.95 -19.36
CA PHE A 18 -2.37 11.81 -18.81
C PHE A 18 -1.14 12.22 -17.98
N HIS A 19 -0.53 13.36 -18.31
CA HIS A 19 0.67 13.86 -17.62
C HIS A 19 0.37 14.80 -16.44
N SER A 20 -0.89 15.22 -16.25
CA SER A 20 -1.26 16.03 -15.09
C SER A 20 -1.44 15.16 -13.85
N PRO A 21 -1.03 15.62 -12.66
CA PRO A 21 -1.25 14.89 -11.43
C PRO A 21 -2.74 14.82 -11.11
N PHE A 22 -3.20 13.65 -10.68
CA PHE A 22 -4.52 13.41 -10.11
C PHE A 22 -4.60 14.07 -8.76
N GLN A 23 -5.75 14.65 -8.47
CA GLN A 23 -5.97 15.35 -7.21
C GLN A 23 -7.22 14.79 -6.55
N PHE A 24 -7.06 14.26 -5.34
CA PHE A 24 -8.17 13.77 -4.52
C PHE A 24 -8.34 14.71 -3.34
N GLU A 25 -9.49 15.37 -3.26
CA GLU A 25 -9.87 16.09 -2.06
C GLU A 25 -10.66 15.15 -1.16
N ILE A 26 -10.09 14.85 0.00
CA ILE A 26 -10.68 13.95 0.99
C ILE A 26 -11.15 14.80 2.15
N SER A 27 -12.43 14.65 2.50
CA SER A 27 -13.02 15.23 3.70
C SER A 27 -13.41 14.12 4.66
N PHE A 28 -13.01 14.25 5.93
CA PHE A 28 -13.33 13.28 6.97
C PHE A 28 -13.70 13.96 8.28
N GLU A 29 -14.42 13.24 9.12
CA GLU A 29 -14.81 13.66 10.46
C GLU A 29 -14.15 12.75 11.48
N CYS A 30 -13.54 13.37 12.49
CA CYS A 30 -12.93 12.72 13.63
C CYS A 30 -13.80 13.04 14.85
N CYS A 31 -14.50 12.03 15.39
CA CYS A 31 -15.41 12.20 16.52
C CYS A 31 -14.67 12.50 17.83
N GLU A 32 -13.48 11.93 18.00
CA GLU A 32 -12.64 12.02 19.19
C GLU A 32 -11.19 12.22 18.76
N ALA A 33 -10.44 13.05 19.50
CA ALA A 33 -9.05 13.32 19.16
C ALA A 33 -8.20 12.03 19.17
N LEU A 34 -7.40 11.83 18.13
CA LEU A 34 -6.46 10.73 18.01
C LEU A 34 -5.07 11.18 18.43
N THR A 35 -4.45 10.39 19.29
CA THR A 35 -3.06 10.58 19.71
C THR A 35 -2.07 10.12 18.65
N ASP A 36 -2.39 9.03 17.96
CA ASP A 36 -1.57 8.43 16.91
C ASP A 36 -1.94 8.97 15.53
N ASP A 37 -1.03 8.82 14.58
CA ASP A 37 -1.22 9.25 13.21
C ASP A 37 -2.17 8.32 12.45
N LEU A 38 -3.04 8.90 11.63
CA LEU A 38 -3.78 8.17 10.61
C LEU A 38 -2.90 7.99 9.38
N GLU A 39 -2.70 6.74 8.95
CA GLU A 39 -2.05 6.45 7.68
C GLU A 39 -3.08 6.36 6.55
N TRP A 40 -2.91 7.19 5.53
CA TRP A 40 -3.71 7.18 4.29
C TRP A 40 -2.86 6.65 3.15
N LYS A 41 -3.30 5.56 2.52
CA LYS A 41 -2.66 4.98 1.33
C LYS A 41 -3.56 5.08 0.12
N ILE A 42 -2.99 5.44 -1.02
CA ILE A 42 -3.66 5.27 -2.31
C ILE A 42 -3.01 4.08 -3.00
N ILE A 43 -3.82 3.05 -3.27
CA ILE A 43 -3.38 1.80 -3.86
C ILE A 43 -4.03 1.68 -5.24
N TYR A 44 -3.20 1.50 -6.27
CA TYR A 44 -3.64 1.18 -7.62
C TYR A 44 -3.65 -0.33 -7.80
N VAL A 45 -4.81 -0.87 -8.17
CA VAL A 45 -4.97 -2.30 -8.43
C VAL A 45 -4.34 -2.63 -9.78
N GLY A 46 -3.22 -3.34 -9.76
CA GLY A 46 -2.43 -3.64 -10.97
C GLY A 46 -3.01 -4.78 -11.79
N SER A 47 -3.70 -5.71 -11.13
CA SER A 47 -4.40 -6.84 -11.75
C SER A 47 -5.68 -7.14 -10.99
N ALA A 48 -6.74 -7.52 -11.69
CA ALA A 48 -7.97 -7.99 -11.06
C ALA A 48 -7.82 -9.41 -10.47
N GLU A 49 -6.76 -10.13 -10.82
CA GLU A 49 -6.56 -11.54 -10.49
C GLU A 49 -5.50 -11.78 -9.40
N SER A 50 -4.64 -10.78 -9.12
CA SER A 50 -3.58 -10.91 -8.13
C SER A 50 -3.24 -9.57 -7.49
N GLU A 51 -3.25 -9.57 -6.15
CA GLU A 51 -2.85 -8.43 -5.31
C GLU A 51 -1.33 -8.18 -5.34
N GLU A 52 -0.52 -9.11 -5.85
CA GLU A 52 0.94 -8.96 -5.97
C GLU A 52 1.35 -7.81 -6.90
N PHE A 53 0.45 -7.41 -7.79
CA PHE A 53 0.65 -6.31 -8.74
C PHE A 53 0.11 -4.98 -8.23
N ASP A 54 -0.47 -4.93 -7.03
CA ASP A 54 -0.99 -3.70 -6.45
C ASP A 54 0.14 -2.74 -6.10
N GLN A 55 -0.02 -1.50 -6.51
CA GLN A 55 0.99 -0.46 -6.34
C GLN A 55 0.49 0.56 -5.32
N VAL A 56 1.23 0.74 -4.23
CA VAL A 56 1.03 1.90 -3.36
C VAL A 56 1.56 3.14 -4.09
N LEU A 57 0.64 4.00 -4.53
CA LEU A 57 0.97 5.23 -5.26
C LEU A 57 1.48 6.33 -4.33
N ASP A 58 0.90 6.43 -3.13
CA ASP A 58 1.34 7.36 -2.09
C ASP A 58 0.86 6.88 -0.71
N SER A 59 1.58 7.29 0.33
CA SER A 59 1.25 7.03 1.74
C SER A 59 1.54 8.28 2.56
N VAL A 60 0.53 8.78 3.28
CA VAL A 60 0.66 9.98 4.11
C VAL A 60 0.18 9.69 5.52
N LEU A 61 0.99 10.09 6.50
CA LEU A 61 0.62 10.10 7.91
C LEU A 61 0.01 11.46 8.26
N VAL A 62 -1.14 11.44 8.93
CA VAL A 62 -1.86 12.62 9.40
C VAL A 62 -2.07 12.47 10.91
N GLY A 63 -1.31 13.21 11.71
CA GLY A 63 -1.55 13.31 13.14
C GLY A 63 -0.63 14.29 13.87
N PRO A 64 -0.92 14.56 15.16
CA PRO A 64 -2.11 14.11 15.90
C PRO A 64 -3.40 14.75 15.35
N VAL A 65 -4.51 14.01 15.36
CA VAL A 65 -5.77 14.43 14.71
C VAL A 65 -6.78 14.92 15.75
N PRO A 66 -7.03 16.23 15.88
CA PRO A 66 -8.03 16.72 16.82
C PRO A 66 -9.45 16.34 16.37
N ALA A 67 -10.40 16.32 17.32
CA ALA A 67 -11.81 16.11 16.98
C ALA A 67 -12.32 17.25 16.08
N GLY A 68 -13.17 16.90 15.10
CA GLY A 68 -13.75 17.84 14.16
C GLY A 68 -13.69 17.35 12.72
N ARG A 69 -13.99 18.27 11.80
CA ARG A 69 -13.97 18.02 10.35
C ARG A 69 -12.66 18.49 9.75
N HIS A 70 -12.09 17.64 8.93
CA HIS A 70 -10.79 17.83 8.29
C HIS A 70 -10.92 17.64 6.79
N MET A 71 -10.06 18.33 6.05
CA MET A 71 -9.99 18.23 4.61
C MET A 71 -8.54 18.38 4.15
N PHE A 72 -8.12 17.55 3.21
CA PHE A 72 -6.80 17.65 2.60
C PHE A 72 -6.84 17.14 1.15
N VAL A 73 -5.81 17.50 0.39
CA VAL A 73 -5.68 17.13 -1.04
C VAL A 73 -4.48 16.22 -1.23
N PHE A 74 -4.71 15.03 -1.77
CA PHE A 74 -3.67 14.14 -2.30
C PHE A 74 -3.36 14.53 -3.74
N GLN A 75 -2.07 14.65 -4.09
CA GLN A 75 -1.64 14.86 -5.47
C GLN A 75 -0.80 13.67 -5.94
N LEU A 76 -1.27 12.94 -6.96
CA LEU A 76 -0.65 11.72 -7.46
C LEU A 76 -0.27 11.84 -8.93
N GLN A 77 0.87 11.26 -9.33
CA GLN A 77 1.12 10.98 -10.75
C GLN A 77 0.59 9.58 -11.11
N ARG A 78 -0.67 9.47 -11.61
CA ARG A 78 -1.13 8.47 -12.63
C ARG A 78 -2.65 8.26 -12.74
N ASN A 79 -3.04 7.77 -13.94
CA ASN A 79 -4.37 7.60 -14.56
C ASN A 79 -5.41 6.79 -13.76
N ILE A 80 -6.36 7.46 -13.11
CA ILE A 80 -7.53 6.82 -12.48
C ILE A 80 -8.79 7.21 -13.25
N LEU A 81 -9.40 6.25 -13.95
CA LEU A 81 -10.69 6.40 -14.62
C LEU A 81 -11.81 5.95 -13.68
N ALA A 82 -12.23 6.80 -12.73
CA ALA A 82 -13.35 6.46 -11.86
C ALA A 82 -14.30 7.64 -11.64
N SER A 83 -15.52 7.53 -12.19
CA SER A 83 -16.66 8.40 -11.88
C SER A 83 -17.44 7.93 -10.65
N ASN A 84 -17.24 6.67 -10.21
CA ASN A 84 -18.03 6.02 -9.17
C ASN A 84 -17.13 5.42 -8.09
N PRO A 85 -16.75 6.21 -7.06
CA PRO A 85 -15.94 5.69 -5.98
C PRO A 85 -16.69 4.59 -5.21
N ARG A 86 -16.02 3.49 -4.92
CA ARG A 86 -16.54 2.42 -4.05
C ARG A 86 -15.94 2.59 -2.66
N VAL A 87 -16.78 2.60 -1.63
CA VAL A 87 -16.35 2.72 -0.23
C VAL A 87 -16.67 1.43 0.51
N THR A 88 -15.63 0.77 1.01
CA THR A 88 -15.73 -0.40 1.90
C THR A 88 -15.25 0.01 3.29
N ARG A 89 -16.01 -0.32 4.33
CA ARG A 89 -15.70 0.07 5.73
C ARG A 89 -15.48 -1.17 6.58
N PHE A 90 -14.40 -1.18 7.33
CA PHE A 90 -14.08 -2.23 8.29
C PHE A 90 -14.15 -1.69 9.72
N HIS A 91 -14.63 -2.51 10.66
CA HIS A 91 -14.57 -2.17 12.07
C HIS A 91 -13.17 -2.48 12.59
N ILE A 92 -12.51 -1.49 13.18
CA ILE A 92 -11.18 -1.63 13.80
C ILE A 92 -11.24 -1.27 15.28
N ASN A 93 -10.31 -1.81 16.05
CA ASN A 93 -10.10 -1.41 17.44
C ASN A 93 -9.28 -0.11 17.46
N TRP A 94 -9.76 0.90 18.19
CA TRP A 94 -9.15 2.24 18.25
C TRP A 94 -8.37 2.51 19.54
N ASP A 95 -8.45 1.63 20.55
CA ASP A 95 -7.95 1.87 21.91
C ASP A 95 -6.84 0.89 22.34
N SER A 96 -6.05 0.38 21.39
CA SER A 96 -4.97 -0.58 21.70
C SER A 96 -3.83 0.11 22.46
N THR A 97 -3.79 -0.08 23.78
CA THR A 97 -2.63 0.23 24.65
C THR A 97 -1.52 -0.84 24.52
N ASP A 98 -1.52 -1.59 23.43
CA ASP A 98 -0.50 -2.60 23.18
C ASP A 98 0.46 -2.01 22.15
N LYS A 99 1.69 -1.78 22.62
CA LYS A 99 2.82 -1.36 21.81
C LYS A 99 2.83 -2.16 20.53
N VAL A 100 2.99 -1.46 19.40
CA VAL A 100 3.25 -2.08 18.10
C VAL A 100 4.54 -2.91 18.22
N GLU A 101 4.40 -4.17 18.61
CA GLU A 101 5.44 -5.16 18.41
C GLU A 101 5.44 -5.46 16.91
N ASN A 102 6.56 -5.09 16.30
CA ASN A 102 6.90 -5.39 14.92
C ASN A 102 6.52 -6.84 14.62
N ILE A 103 5.49 -7.07 13.81
CA ILE A 103 5.21 -8.39 13.24
C ILE A 103 6.31 -8.62 12.21
N GLU A 104 7.46 -9.06 12.70
CA GLU A 104 8.49 -9.71 11.91
C GLU A 104 7.84 -10.97 11.34
N ASN A 105 7.72 -11.01 10.00
CA ASN A 105 7.27 -12.20 9.27
C ASN A 105 8.15 -13.39 9.68
N GLN A 106 7.65 -14.28 10.54
CA GLN A 106 8.27 -15.57 10.76
C GLN A 106 7.77 -16.56 9.73
N ASP A 107 8.67 -16.99 8.85
CA ASP A 107 8.50 -18.13 7.96
C ASP A 107 8.16 -19.41 8.76
N PRO A 108 7.19 -20.22 8.32
CA PRO A 108 6.94 -21.52 8.93
C PRO A 108 7.80 -22.57 8.19
N ALA A 109 9.01 -22.84 8.68
CA ALA A 109 9.77 -23.97 8.18
C ALA A 109 10.59 -24.70 9.27
N LEU A 110 10.03 -25.85 9.64
CA LEU A 110 10.73 -27.11 9.89
C LEU A 110 11.52 -27.26 11.19
N SER A 111 10.96 -28.17 12.01
CA SER A 111 11.59 -28.87 13.12
C SER A 111 13.06 -29.19 12.86
N SER A 112 13.92 -28.54 13.64
CA SER A 112 15.32 -28.86 13.81
C SER A 112 15.48 -30.28 14.34
N GLY A 113 16.01 -31.16 13.49
CA GLY A 113 16.46 -32.50 13.82
C GLY A 113 17.74 -32.81 13.05
N LEU A 114 18.84 -32.88 13.80
CA LEU A 114 20.15 -33.41 13.46
C LEU A 114 21.23 -32.42 13.02
N SER A 115 22.30 -32.48 13.82
CA SER A 115 23.62 -31.92 13.64
C SER A 115 24.31 -32.49 12.41
N LEU A 116 25.23 -31.73 11.83
CA LEU A 116 26.64 -32.14 11.76
C LEU A 116 27.52 -30.93 11.40
N SER A 117 28.73 -30.98 11.94
CA SER A 117 29.75 -29.95 11.98
C SER A 117 30.59 -29.83 10.69
N SER A 118 31.30 -28.69 10.62
CA SER A 118 32.71 -28.50 10.22
C SER A 118 33.15 -28.47 8.73
N THR A 119 33.79 -27.32 8.42
CA THR A 119 35.05 -27.09 7.68
C THR A 119 35.12 -27.08 6.13
N GLN A 120 35.44 -25.87 5.62
CA GLN A 120 36.52 -25.48 4.68
C GLN A 120 36.58 -25.97 3.20
N THR A 121 36.92 -24.98 2.35
CA THR A 121 37.85 -24.96 1.18
C THR A 121 37.40 -25.24 -0.27
N LYS A 122 37.64 -24.19 -1.10
CA LYS A 122 38.11 -24.07 -2.51
C LYS A 122 37.83 -25.18 -3.55
N GLY A 123 37.35 -24.77 -4.73
CA GLY A 123 37.56 -25.51 -6.00
C GLY A 123 36.87 -24.89 -7.22
N LEU A 124 37.64 -24.66 -8.30
CA LEU A 124 37.27 -24.14 -9.63
C LEU A 124 36.32 -25.05 -10.44
N GLY A 125 35.60 -24.48 -11.42
CA GLY A 125 35.27 -25.22 -12.66
C GLY A 125 34.06 -24.74 -13.50
N LEU A 126 34.37 -24.05 -14.61
CA LEU A 126 33.82 -24.18 -15.98
C LEU A 126 32.34 -23.85 -16.34
N ALA A 127 32.24 -22.80 -17.17
CA ALA A 127 31.59 -22.70 -18.50
C ALA A 127 30.11 -23.10 -18.71
N GLY A 128 29.33 -22.16 -19.25
CA GLY A 128 28.06 -22.46 -19.93
C GLY A 128 27.22 -21.22 -20.26
N SER A 129 27.32 -20.75 -21.51
CA SER A 129 26.55 -19.66 -22.11
C SER A 129 25.07 -20.03 -22.31
N ALA A 130 24.13 -19.11 -22.03
CA ALA A 130 22.84 -19.02 -22.71
C ALA A 130 22.16 -17.66 -22.48
N LEU A 131 22.02 -16.89 -23.57
CA LEU A 131 21.18 -15.71 -23.69
C LEU A 131 19.69 -16.09 -23.66
N SER A 132 18.86 -15.35 -22.92
CA SER A 132 17.40 -15.21 -23.15
C SER A 132 16.94 -13.93 -22.43
N LEU A 133 16.82 -12.81 -23.16
CA LEU A 133 15.58 -12.24 -23.71
C LEU A 133 14.53 -11.94 -22.62
N LEU A 134 14.46 -10.65 -22.29
CA LEU A 134 13.40 -10.01 -21.51
C LEU A 134 12.06 -10.10 -22.28
N PRO A 135 10.93 -10.40 -21.62
CA PRO A 135 9.62 -10.09 -22.17
C PRO A 135 9.24 -8.65 -21.80
N GLU A 136 9.14 -7.80 -22.83
CA GLU A 136 8.46 -6.51 -22.76
C GLU A 136 6.97 -6.75 -22.45
N ASN A 137 6.50 -6.30 -21.29
CA ASN A 137 5.08 -6.35 -20.94
C ASN A 137 4.43 -5.04 -21.45
N SER A 138 3.95 -5.05 -22.69
CA SER A 138 3.15 -3.97 -23.29
C SER A 138 1.68 -4.20 -22.95
N MET A 139 1.06 -3.26 -22.24
CA MET A 139 -0.37 -3.28 -21.93
C MET A 139 -1.06 -2.25 -22.84
N ASP A 140 -1.48 -2.69 -24.03
CA ASP A 140 -2.30 -1.91 -24.95
C ASP A 140 -3.78 -2.12 -24.60
N CYS A 141 -4.43 -1.12 -24.00
CA CYS A 141 -5.87 -1.15 -23.72
C CYS A 141 -6.62 -0.33 -24.78
N ILE A 142 -7.54 -1.01 -25.49
CA ILE A 142 -8.64 -0.42 -26.28
C ILE A 142 -9.67 0.21 -25.35
#